data_AF-A0A196QSH1-F1
#
_entry.id   AF-A0A196QSH1-F1
#
_cell.length_a   1.000
_cell.length_b   1.000
_cell.length_c   1.000
_cell.angle_alpha   90.00
_cell.angle_beta   90.00
_cell.angle_gamma   90.00
#
_symmetry.space_group_name_H-M   'P 1'
#
loop_
_entity.id
_entity.type
_entity.pdbx_description
1 polymer ?
#
loop_
_entity_poly.entity_id
_entity_poly.type
_entity_poly.pdbx_seq_one_letter_code
_entity_poly.pdbx_strand_id
1 'polypeptide(L)'
;MVELLIATALGLILTLGVTQIYLSGNETYRQTQGLAHAQESTRFVSAIMAPDLRSAGSFGCLAEMGRPLDQVVDNRLNGGLTVPLAQALQGWEYNNTGPGDNVTLAGAMATPGAGNWASGTVGANLPANLVGSVVTNSDVLVVNAMTPLGVPVNAANPQNGNSINLIDNSGVPVNRVVLATLGDCSAGELFQKSNNANSSSITMAGGNVNPGNNGNNFNLTYEPQTRVYEFTSTAYYIGQGTNGEPALFRRLLTPLEAPQEMVSGVETLQILYGVDTAGTNAADDYLPADQIANWNTVVSVRFSVMTRSQDEVLDEPNNRNFDMLGSQVAQANNGDRRVRLVSVGTTAIRGRM
;
A
#
# COMPACT_ATOMS: atom_id res chain seq x y z
N MET A 1 38.50 -56.85 29.68
CA MET A 1 38.44 -55.42 30.13
C MET A 1 38.71 -54.47 28.96
N VAL A 2 39.74 -54.70 28.15
CA VAL A 2 40.06 -53.86 26.97
C VAL A 2 38.95 -53.85 25.90
N GLU A 3 38.30 -54.98 25.64
CA GLU A 3 37.21 -55.06 24.64
C GLU A 3 35.98 -54.22 25.02
N LEU A 4 35.66 -54.12 26.31
CA LEU A 4 34.56 -53.28 26.80
C LEU A 4 34.88 -51.78 26.60
N LEU A 5 36.13 -51.38 26.86
CA LEU A 5 36.58 -50.00 26.66
C LEU A 5 36.60 -49.60 25.18
N ILE A 6 36.99 -50.52 24.30
CA ILE A 6 36.98 -50.28 22.84
C ILE A 6 35.53 -50.18 22.33
N ALA A 7 34.64 -51.08 22.76
CA ALA A 7 33.25 -51.07 22.34
C ALA A 7 32.52 -49.79 22.78
N THR A 8 32.74 -49.32 24.01
CA THR A 8 32.13 -48.06 24.49
C THR A 8 32.71 -46.83 23.80
N ALA A 9 34.02 -46.80 23.54
CA ALA A 9 34.65 -45.71 22.79
C ALA A 9 34.11 -45.60 21.36
N LEU A 10 33.99 -46.73 20.65
CA LEU A 10 33.43 -46.76 19.30
C LEU A 10 31.93 -46.41 19.30
N GLY A 11 31.18 -46.88 20.29
CA GLY A 11 29.78 -46.51 20.47
C GLY A 11 29.58 -45.00 20.64
N LEU A 12 30.41 -44.35 21.47
CA LEU A 12 30.40 -42.89 21.67
C LEU A 12 30.73 -42.12 20.38
N ILE A 13 31.71 -42.57 19.61
CA ILE A 13 32.10 -41.91 18.36
C ILE A 13 30.97 -42.00 17.33
N LEU A 14 30.33 -43.17 17.21
CA LEU A 14 29.22 -43.37 16.27
C LEU A 14 27.99 -42.55 16.66
N THR A 15 27.63 -42.51 17.95
CA THR A 15 26.50 -41.71 18.40
C THR A 15 26.75 -40.21 18.24
N LEU A 16 27.98 -39.73 18.50
CA LEU A 16 28.38 -38.36 18.22
C LEU A 16 28.25 -38.02 16.73
N GLY A 17 28.74 -38.90 15.84
CA GLY A 17 28.65 -38.70 14.40
C GLY A 17 27.20 -38.63 13.90
N VAL A 18 26.34 -39.56 14.33
CA VAL A 18 24.91 -39.55 13.96
C VAL A 18 24.20 -38.31 14.50
N THR A 19 24.53 -37.89 15.73
CA THR A 19 23.95 -36.69 16.33
C THR A 19 24.32 -35.43 15.55
N GLN A 20 25.58 -35.30 15.11
CA GLN A 20 26.02 -34.17 14.28
C GLN A 20 25.29 -34.12 12.94
N ILE A 21 25.12 -35.28 12.27
CA ILE A 21 24.38 -35.35 11.00
C ILE A 21 22.91 -34.93 11.21
N TYR A 22 22.29 -35.41 12.29
CA TYR A 22 20.91 -35.04 12.61
C TYR A 22 20.75 -33.54 12.88
N LEU A 23 21.65 -32.96 13.69
CA LEU A 23 21.63 -31.53 14.01
C LEU A 23 21.81 -30.67 12.75
N SER A 24 22.81 -30.98 11.93
CA SER A 24 23.06 -30.27 10.67
C SER A 24 21.89 -30.40 9.68
N GLY A 25 21.28 -31.59 9.60
CA GLY A 25 20.08 -31.81 8.78
C GLY A 25 18.88 -30.98 9.25
N ASN A 26 18.65 -30.91 10.56
CA ASN A 26 17.57 -30.11 11.14
C ASN A 26 17.79 -28.60 10.95
N GLU A 27 19.03 -28.13 11.12
CA GLU A 27 19.40 -26.73 10.89
C GLU A 27 19.18 -26.33 9.42
N THR A 28 19.66 -27.15 8.48
CA THR A 28 19.44 -26.98 7.03
C THR A 28 17.94 -26.95 6.70
N TYR A 29 17.16 -27.84 7.32
CA TYR A 29 15.71 -27.89 7.14
C TYR A 29 15.05 -26.59 7.61
N ARG A 30 15.42 -26.07 8.80
CA ARG A 30 14.87 -24.81 9.32
C ARG A 30 15.27 -23.61 8.46
N GLN A 31 16.51 -23.55 7.98
CA GLN A 31 16.95 -22.49 7.05
C GLN A 31 16.15 -22.52 5.74
N THR A 32 15.93 -23.72 5.19
CA THR A 32 15.14 -23.91 3.96
C THR A 32 13.69 -23.47 4.15
N GLN A 33 13.06 -23.85 5.27
CA GLN A 33 11.70 -23.42 5.60
C GLN A 33 11.60 -21.91 5.84
N GLY A 34 12.56 -21.33 6.56
CA GLY A 34 12.61 -19.88 6.82
C GLY A 34 12.76 -19.07 5.52
N LEU A 35 13.60 -19.53 4.59
CA LEU A 35 13.75 -18.92 3.28
C LEU A 35 12.48 -19.05 2.43
N ALA A 36 11.81 -20.21 2.45
CA ALA A 36 10.56 -20.42 1.74
C ALA A 36 9.46 -19.47 2.23
N HIS A 37 9.33 -19.31 3.55
CA HIS A 37 8.40 -18.35 4.15
C HIS A 37 8.70 -16.91 3.71
N ALA A 38 9.97 -16.48 3.77
CA ALA A 38 10.36 -15.14 3.34
C ALA A 38 10.06 -14.89 1.84
N GLN A 39 10.27 -15.89 0.97
CA GLN A 39 9.92 -15.83 -0.46
C GLN A 39 8.41 -15.74 -0.67
N GLU A 40 7.63 -16.49 0.10
CA GLU A 40 6.18 -16.45 0.04
C GLU A 40 5.63 -15.08 0.47
N SER A 41 6.11 -14.52 1.59
CA SER A 41 5.76 -13.16 2.02
C SER A 41 6.05 -12.13 0.94
N THR A 42 7.22 -12.22 0.31
CA THR A 42 7.59 -11.36 -0.83
C THR A 42 6.57 -11.46 -1.97
N ARG A 43 6.16 -12.68 -2.35
CA ARG A 43 5.17 -12.89 -3.41
C ARG A 43 3.83 -12.27 -3.04
N PHE A 44 3.38 -12.42 -1.80
CA PHE A 44 2.12 -11.82 -1.33
C PHE A 44 2.15 -10.29 -1.36
N VAL A 45 3.25 -9.66 -0.94
CA VAL A 45 3.40 -8.19 -1.04
C VAL A 45 3.16 -7.73 -2.49
N SER A 46 3.82 -8.37 -3.46
CA SER A 46 3.66 -8.00 -4.87
C SER A 46 2.24 -8.25 -5.40
N ALA A 47 1.61 -9.36 -4.98
CA ALA A 47 0.26 -9.71 -5.38
C ALA A 47 -0.81 -8.76 -4.82
N ILE A 48 -0.51 -8.07 -3.73
CA ILE A 48 -1.42 -7.11 -3.07
C ILE A 48 -1.20 -5.69 -3.59
N MET A 49 0.05 -5.24 -3.69
CA MET A 49 0.35 -3.87 -4.09
C MET A 49 0.21 -3.66 -5.60
N ALA A 50 0.70 -4.58 -6.43
CA ALA A 50 0.73 -4.36 -7.88
C ALA A 50 -0.65 -4.15 -8.53
N PRO A 51 -1.73 -4.87 -8.16
CA PRO A 51 -3.06 -4.62 -8.71
C PRO A 51 -3.58 -3.21 -8.39
N ASP A 52 -3.42 -2.75 -7.15
CA ASP A 52 -3.90 -1.43 -6.70
C ASP A 52 -3.04 -0.31 -7.31
N LEU A 53 -1.73 -0.53 -7.50
CA LEU A 53 -0.86 0.41 -8.23
C LEU A 53 -1.22 0.50 -9.71
N ARG A 54 -1.60 -0.61 -10.34
CA ARG A 54 -1.99 -0.62 -11.75
C ARG A 54 -3.30 0.12 -11.97
N SER A 55 -4.24 0.05 -11.01
CA SER A 55 -5.53 0.77 -11.08
C SER A 55 -5.44 2.23 -10.62
N ALA A 56 -4.32 2.64 -10.03
CA ALA A 56 -4.07 4.00 -9.61
C ALA A 56 -4.36 5.00 -10.74
N GLY A 57 -5.03 6.11 -10.41
CA GLY A 57 -5.31 7.20 -11.37
C GLY A 57 -6.28 6.86 -12.50
N SER A 58 -6.90 5.67 -12.49
CA SER A 58 -7.93 5.30 -13.47
C SER A 58 -9.26 5.99 -13.16
N PHE A 59 -9.35 7.31 -13.36
CA PHE A 59 -10.54 8.11 -13.06
C PHE A 59 -11.65 8.04 -14.12
N GLY A 60 -11.78 6.87 -14.76
CA GLY A 60 -12.74 6.62 -15.81
C GLY A 60 -12.65 7.65 -16.94
N CYS A 61 -13.82 8.07 -17.41
CA CYS A 61 -13.91 8.93 -18.59
C CYS A 61 -13.36 10.34 -18.40
N LEU A 62 -13.28 10.85 -17.17
CA LEU A 62 -12.70 12.17 -16.91
C LEU A 62 -11.20 12.16 -17.25
N ALA A 63 -10.49 11.09 -16.87
CA ALA A 63 -9.10 10.91 -17.23
C ALA A 63 -8.93 10.60 -18.72
N GLU A 64 -9.77 9.74 -19.31
CA GLU A 64 -9.72 9.40 -20.75
C GLU A 64 -9.90 10.63 -21.66
N MET A 65 -10.72 11.60 -21.23
CA MET A 65 -10.97 12.84 -21.96
C MET A 65 -9.99 13.97 -21.59
N GLY A 66 -8.98 13.71 -20.76
CA GLY A 66 -7.99 14.71 -20.33
C GLY A 66 -8.60 15.88 -19.55
N ARG A 67 -9.71 15.66 -18.84
CA ARG A 67 -10.37 16.73 -18.08
C ARG A 67 -9.56 17.05 -16.82
N PRO A 68 -9.39 18.33 -16.45
CA PRO A 68 -8.78 18.70 -15.18
C PRO A 68 -9.74 18.35 -14.02
N LEU A 69 -9.48 17.23 -13.33
CA LEU A 69 -10.38 16.69 -12.30
C LEU A 69 -10.68 17.69 -11.17
N ASP A 70 -9.70 18.52 -10.81
CA ASP A 70 -9.82 19.58 -9.80
C ASP A 70 -10.76 20.72 -10.19
N GLN A 71 -11.06 20.87 -11.49
CA GLN A 71 -11.96 21.90 -12.01
C GLN A 71 -13.34 21.36 -12.35
N VAL A 72 -13.44 20.10 -12.78
CA VAL A 72 -14.71 19.52 -13.26
C VAL A 72 -15.40 18.64 -12.22
N VAL A 73 -14.68 18.19 -11.19
CA VAL A 73 -15.28 17.41 -10.09
C VAL A 73 -15.51 18.31 -8.88
N ASP A 74 -16.77 18.44 -8.48
CA ASP A 74 -17.14 19.06 -7.22
C ASP A 74 -16.92 18.04 -6.08
N ASN A 75 -15.99 18.34 -5.17
CA ASN A 75 -15.79 17.54 -3.96
C ASN A 75 -16.84 17.94 -2.91
N ARG A 76 -17.88 17.11 -2.79
CA ARG A 76 -18.97 17.33 -1.84
C ARG A 76 -18.63 16.82 -0.43
N LEU A 77 -17.45 16.24 -0.16
CA LEU A 77 -17.09 15.73 1.19
C LEU A 77 -16.84 16.87 2.20
N ASN A 78 -17.09 16.67 3.51
CA ASN A 78 -16.61 17.62 4.54
C ASN A 78 -15.11 17.43 4.77
N GLY A 79 -14.32 18.02 3.88
CA GLY A 79 -12.86 17.98 3.97
C GLY A 79 -12.21 17.63 2.65
N GLY A 80 -10.90 17.84 2.61
CA GLY A 80 -10.06 17.43 1.49
C GLY A 80 -9.75 15.94 1.52
N LEU A 81 -9.36 15.42 0.36
CA LEU A 81 -8.71 14.13 0.27
C LEU A 81 -7.26 14.25 0.75
N THR A 82 -6.71 13.20 1.37
CA THR A 82 -5.28 13.16 1.74
C THR A 82 -4.40 13.30 0.51
N VAL A 83 -4.74 12.55 -0.54
CA VAL A 83 -4.16 12.71 -1.88
C VAL A 83 -5.23 13.36 -2.75
N PRO A 84 -4.99 14.56 -3.31
CA PRO A 84 -5.96 15.25 -4.16
C PRO A 84 -6.47 14.38 -5.29
N LEU A 85 -7.73 14.56 -5.68
CA LEU A 85 -8.38 13.71 -6.69
C LEU A 85 -7.66 13.71 -8.04
N ALA A 86 -7.01 14.82 -8.43
CA ALA A 86 -6.25 14.90 -9.67
C ALA A 86 -4.99 14.00 -9.66
N GLN A 87 -4.50 13.62 -8.48
CA GLN A 87 -3.31 12.81 -8.29
C GLN A 87 -3.69 11.33 -8.13
N ALA A 88 -3.01 10.47 -8.90
CA ALA A 88 -3.20 9.02 -8.85
C ALA A 88 -2.70 8.43 -7.53
N LEU A 89 -1.61 8.98 -7.01
CA LEU A 89 -0.97 8.54 -5.78
C LEU A 89 -0.07 9.66 -5.23
N GLN A 90 0.33 9.51 -3.97
CA GLN A 90 1.39 10.30 -3.35
C GLN A 90 2.18 9.42 -2.40
N GLY A 91 3.49 9.66 -2.37
CA GLY A 91 4.44 8.97 -1.50
C GLY A 91 4.98 9.85 -0.39
N TRP A 92 5.51 9.18 0.63
CA TRP A 92 6.27 9.75 1.73
C TRP A 92 7.49 8.87 1.99
N GLU A 93 8.67 9.46 1.83
CA GLU A 93 9.98 8.88 2.05
C GLU A 93 10.35 9.03 3.51
N TYR A 94 10.86 7.99 4.16
CA TYR A 94 11.43 8.17 5.50
C TYR A 94 12.76 8.95 5.40
N ASN A 95 12.99 9.89 6.31
CA ASN A 95 14.18 10.73 6.21
C ASN A 95 15.47 9.89 6.25
N ASN A 96 16.35 10.10 5.26
CA ASN A 96 17.63 9.40 5.11
C ASN A 96 17.51 7.90 4.78
N THR A 97 16.50 7.49 4.00
CA THR A 97 16.42 6.13 3.44
C THR A 97 16.57 6.06 1.93
N GLY A 98 16.82 7.19 1.25
CA GLY A 98 16.88 7.28 -0.21
C GLY A 98 18.14 6.68 -0.84
N PRO A 99 18.26 6.72 -2.18
CA PRO A 99 19.43 6.22 -2.89
C PRO A 99 20.74 6.86 -2.42
N GLY A 100 21.71 6.04 -2.02
CA GLY A 100 23.01 6.48 -1.49
C GLY A 100 23.09 6.54 0.04
N ASP A 101 21.96 6.42 0.74
CA ASP A 101 21.93 6.40 2.20
C ASP A 101 22.31 5.02 2.76
N ASN A 102 22.70 5.02 4.04
CA ASN A 102 22.94 3.80 4.81
C ASN A 102 21.93 3.72 5.96
N VAL A 103 21.15 2.66 5.98
CA VAL A 103 20.02 2.47 6.89
C VAL A 103 20.35 1.35 7.86
N THR A 104 20.21 1.64 9.15
CA THR A 104 20.35 0.64 10.21
C THR A 104 18.98 0.31 10.79
N LEU A 105 18.53 -0.93 10.60
CA LEU A 105 17.31 -1.43 11.23
C LEU A 105 17.59 -1.69 12.72
N ALA A 106 16.87 -0.98 13.57
CA ALA A 106 16.96 -1.16 15.02
C ALA A 106 16.30 -2.49 15.44
N GLY A 107 16.85 -3.14 16.47
CA GLY A 107 16.28 -4.38 17.00
C GLY A 107 14.89 -4.21 17.62
N ALA A 108 14.55 -3.00 18.08
CA ALA A 108 13.21 -2.64 18.55
C ALA A 108 12.53 -1.70 17.54
N MET A 109 11.28 -2.00 17.20
CA MET A 109 10.48 -1.14 16.33
C MET A 109 10.07 0.14 17.07
N ALA A 110 10.13 1.26 16.36
CA ALA A 110 9.63 2.54 16.81
C ALA A 110 8.68 3.13 15.76
N THR A 111 7.64 3.82 16.20
CA THR A 111 6.67 4.50 15.34
C THR A 111 6.70 6.01 15.60
N PRO A 112 7.57 6.77 14.88
CA PRO A 112 7.82 8.16 15.22
C PRO A 112 6.70 9.10 14.75
N GLY A 113 6.84 10.38 15.11
CA GLY A 113 5.90 11.44 14.73
C GLY A 113 5.96 11.82 13.25
N ALA A 114 4.98 12.61 12.79
CA ALA A 114 4.74 12.89 11.37
C ALA A 114 5.92 13.51 10.58
N GLY A 115 6.80 14.26 11.25
CA GLY A 115 7.92 15.00 10.62
C GLY A 115 9.13 14.15 10.24
N ASN A 116 9.05 12.82 10.37
CA ASN A 116 10.11 11.91 9.97
C ASN A 116 9.95 11.41 8.53
N TRP A 117 8.88 11.82 7.85
CA TRP A 117 8.67 11.51 6.45
C TRP A 117 8.54 12.78 5.63
N ALA A 118 9.14 12.77 4.44
CA ALA A 118 9.11 13.84 3.49
C ALA A 118 8.40 13.42 2.19
N SER A 119 7.70 14.37 1.59
CA SER A 119 7.15 14.26 0.24
C SER A 119 7.58 15.53 -0.49
N GLY A 120 7.86 15.46 -1.80
CA GLY A 120 8.28 16.64 -2.57
C GLY A 120 7.25 17.78 -2.59
N THR A 121 6.03 17.53 -2.10
CA THR A 121 5.05 18.57 -1.75
C THR A 121 5.46 19.28 -0.45
N VAL A 122 5.88 20.54 -0.53
CA VAL A 122 6.31 21.35 0.63
C VAL A 122 5.28 21.32 1.76
N GLY A 123 5.71 20.94 2.96
CA GLY A 123 4.87 20.88 4.16
C GLY A 123 3.99 19.63 4.28
N ALA A 124 4.05 18.71 3.31
CA ALA A 124 3.31 17.45 3.37
C ALA A 124 4.02 16.43 4.28
N ASN A 125 3.83 16.58 5.59
CA ASN A 125 4.18 15.56 6.57
C ASN A 125 3.34 14.27 6.37
N LEU A 126 3.73 13.19 7.06
CA LEU A 126 2.95 11.96 7.08
C LEU A 126 1.48 12.25 7.47
N PRO A 127 0.48 11.69 6.76
CA PRO A 127 -0.93 11.91 7.06
C PRO A 127 -1.26 11.59 8.53
N ALA A 128 -2.05 12.45 9.19
CA ALA A 128 -2.37 12.33 10.62
C ALA A 128 -2.93 10.95 11.01
N ASN A 129 -3.68 10.31 10.11
CA ASN A 129 -4.26 8.98 10.33
C ASN A 129 -3.21 7.85 10.37
N LEU A 130 -1.97 8.09 9.94
CA LEU A 130 -0.88 7.11 9.90
C LEU A 130 0.19 7.37 10.97
N VAL A 131 0.16 8.54 11.61
CA VAL A 131 1.13 8.91 12.66
C VAL A 131 1.06 7.90 13.81
N GLY A 132 2.21 7.43 14.29
CA GLY A 132 2.32 6.41 15.33
C GLY A 132 1.99 4.98 14.87
N SER A 133 1.62 4.77 13.61
CA SER A 133 1.34 3.44 13.03
C SER A 133 2.48 2.91 12.15
N VAL A 134 3.26 3.81 11.53
CA VAL A 134 4.32 3.47 10.59
C VAL A 134 5.64 3.30 11.33
N VAL A 135 6.36 2.21 11.06
CA VAL A 135 7.69 1.98 11.65
C VAL A 135 8.76 2.87 11.01
N THR A 136 9.83 3.14 11.75
CA THR A 136 11.04 3.81 11.23
C THR A 136 11.62 3.11 10.01
N ASN A 137 12.34 3.86 9.19
CA ASN A 137 13.10 3.37 8.04
C ASN A 137 12.24 2.73 6.94
N SER A 138 10.98 3.13 6.82
CA SER A 138 10.06 2.59 5.82
C SER A 138 9.21 3.69 5.22
N ASP A 139 9.05 3.61 3.91
CA ASP A 139 8.24 4.53 3.13
C ASP A 139 6.76 4.21 3.24
N VAL A 140 5.98 5.21 2.85
CA VAL A 140 4.52 5.15 2.82
C VAL A 140 4.03 5.58 1.45
N LEU A 141 3.00 4.90 0.97
CA LEU A 141 2.35 5.19 -0.30
C LEU A 141 0.85 5.26 -0.11
N VAL A 142 0.23 6.33 -0.59
CA VAL A 142 -1.22 6.45 -0.67
C VAL A 142 -1.64 6.46 -2.13
N VAL A 143 -2.59 5.59 -2.48
CA VAL A 143 -3.08 5.36 -3.84
C VAL A 143 -4.55 5.71 -3.92
N ASN A 144 -4.90 6.52 -4.90
CA ASN A 144 -6.28 6.81 -5.29
C ASN A 144 -6.69 5.90 -6.45
N ALA A 145 -7.79 5.18 -6.27
CA ALA A 145 -8.35 4.29 -7.29
C ALA A 145 -9.86 4.49 -7.43
N MET A 146 -10.36 4.20 -8.62
CA MET A 146 -11.79 4.19 -8.91
C MET A 146 -12.20 2.86 -9.56
N THR A 147 -13.29 2.30 -9.07
CA THR A 147 -13.88 1.08 -9.63
C THR A 147 -15.25 1.43 -10.22
N PRO A 148 -15.50 1.21 -11.51
CA PRO A 148 -16.80 1.50 -12.11
C PRO A 148 -17.88 0.60 -11.50
N LEU A 149 -19.05 1.17 -11.24
CA LEU A 149 -20.23 0.38 -10.91
C LEU A 149 -20.78 -0.26 -12.18
N GLY A 150 -20.99 -1.57 -12.14
CA GLY A 150 -21.59 -2.33 -13.23
C GLY A 150 -23.11 -2.16 -13.36
N VAL A 151 -23.72 -1.28 -12.57
CA VAL A 151 -25.19 -1.10 -12.50
C VAL A 151 -25.57 0.27 -13.08
N PRO A 152 -26.31 0.32 -14.19
CA PRO A 152 -26.77 1.56 -14.80
C PRO A 152 -27.71 2.39 -13.92
N VAL A 153 -27.71 3.70 -14.16
CA VAL A 153 -28.71 4.64 -13.64
C VAL A 153 -30.06 4.37 -14.29
N ASN A 154 -31.12 4.41 -13.48
CA ASN A 154 -32.49 4.18 -13.91
C ASN A 154 -33.00 5.35 -14.78
N ALA A 155 -33.75 5.05 -15.84
CA ALA A 155 -34.40 6.06 -16.68
C ALA A 155 -35.41 6.94 -15.93
N ALA A 156 -36.01 6.42 -14.87
CA ALA A 156 -36.90 7.15 -13.97
C ALA A 156 -36.14 7.78 -12.78
N ASN A 157 -34.86 8.17 -12.96
CA ASN A 157 -34.10 8.85 -11.92
C ASN A 157 -34.73 10.25 -11.62
N PRO A 158 -35.08 10.54 -10.36
CA PRO A 158 -35.59 11.86 -10.00
C PRO A 158 -34.50 12.92 -10.21
N GLN A 159 -34.91 14.06 -10.76
CA GLN A 159 -34.04 15.22 -10.90
C GLN A 159 -34.07 16.09 -9.64
N ASN A 160 -32.95 16.76 -9.32
CA ASN A 160 -32.79 17.63 -8.15
C ASN A 160 -32.95 16.93 -6.78
N GLY A 161 -32.57 15.66 -6.70
CA GLY A 161 -32.60 14.86 -5.47
C GLY A 161 -31.26 14.79 -4.74
N ASN A 162 -31.23 13.93 -3.73
CA ASN A 162 -30.02 13.47 -3.05
C ASN A 162 -29.72 12.00 -3.31
N SER A 163 -30.45 11.38 -4.24
CA SER A 163 -30.32 9.97 -4.58
C SER A 163 -30.27 9.78 -6.09
N ILE A 164 -29.38 8.90 -6.53
CA ILE A 164 -29.28 8.42 -7.91
C ILE A 164 -29.93 7.03 -7.94
N ASN A 165 -31.09 6.90 -8.57
CA ASN A 165 -31.77 5.62 -8.70
C ASN A 165 -31.06 4.74 -9.73
N LEU A 166 -30.89 3.47 -9.40
CA LEU A 166 -30.25 2.46 -10.22
C LEU A 166 -31.30 1.43 -10.69
N ILE A 167 -30.95 0.63 -11.70
CA ILE A 167 -31.84 -0.44 -12.18
C ILE A 167 -31.81 -1.70 -11.29
N ASP A 168 -30.77 -1.86 -10.48
CA ASP A 168 -30.56 -2.96 -9.54
C ASP A 168 -29.76 -2.44 -8.32
N ASN A 169 -29.46 -3.32 -7.36
CA ASN A 169 -28.69 -3.03 -6.17
C ASN A 169 -27.31 -2.45 -6.50
N SER A 170 -26.93 -1.35 -5.84
CA SER A 170 -25.64 -0.68 -6.08
C SER A 170 -24.42 -1.57 -5.86
N GLY A 171 -24.51 -2.56 -4.96
CA GLY A 171 -23.39 -3.41 -4.56
C GLY A 171 -22.33 -2.70 -3.70
N VAL A 172 -22.40 -1.37 -3.56
CA VAL A 172 -21.44 -0.58 -2.81
C VAL A 172 -21.84 -0.55 -1.33
N PRO A 173 -20.97 -0.88 -0.37
CA PRO A 173 -21.28 -0.78 1.07
C PRO A 173 -21.67 0.64 1.52
N VAL A 174 -22.37 0.76 2.66
CA VAL A 174 -22.67 2.06 3.28
C VAL A 174 -21.39 2.82 3.64
N ASN A 175 -21.45 4.16 3.69
CA ASN A 175 -20.34 5.07 4.02
C ASN A 175 -19.18 5.12 3.01
N ARG A 176 -19.27 4.43 1.89
CA ARG A 176 -18.27 4.52 0.81
C ARG A 176 -18.36 5.85 0.07
N VAL A 177 -17.26 6.22 -0.56
CA VAL A 177 -17.20 7.43 -1.40
C VAL A 177 -17.42 7.04 -2.85
N VAL A 178 -18.24 7.82 -3.54
CA VAL A 178 -18.67 7.60 -4.91
C VAL A 178 -18.38 8.85 -5.70
N LEU A 179 -17.90 8.67 -6.94
CA LEU A 179 -17.90 9.71 -7.96
C LEU A 179 -19.02 9.39 -8.96
N ALA A 180 -19.95 10.32 -9.15
CA ALA A 180 -20.90 10.28 -10.26
C ALA A 180 -20.53 11.35 -11.29
N THR A 181 -20.58 11.00 -12.57
CA THR A 181 -20.21 11.89 -13.68
C THR A 181 -21.34 11.97 -14.70
N LEU A 182 -21.45 13.12 -15.38
CA LEU A 182 -22.36 13.25 -16.52
C LEU A 182 -21.94 12.28 -17.65
N GLY A 183 -22.89 11.91 -18.52
CA GLY A 183 -22.63 10.93 -19.57
C GLY A 183 -21.56 11.35 -20.59
N ASP A 184 -21.38 12.66 -20.76
CA ASP A 184 -20.35 13.29 -21.60
C ASP A 184 -19.05 13.61 -20.84
N CYS A 185 -19.01 13.27 -19.54
CA CYS A 185 -17.87 13.48 -18.65
C CYS A 185 -17.38 14.92 -18.62
N SER A 186 -18.31 15.88 -18.73
CA SER A 186 -18.02 17.30 -18.60
C SER A 186 -17.94 17.76 -17.14
N ALA A 187 -18.63 17.07 -16.22
CA ALA A 187 -18.63 17.36 -14.79
C ALA A 187 -18.90 16.09 -13.97
N GLY A 188 -18.56 16.13 -12.68
CA GLY A 188 -18.93 15.11 -11.71
C GLY A 188 -18.99 15.61 -10.27
N GLU A 189 -19.55 14.79 -9.38
CA GLU A 189 -19.58 15.06 -7.94
C GLU A 189 -19.02 13.87 -7.18
N LEU A 190 -18.06 14.13 -6.29
CA LEU A 190 -17.50 13.17 -5.35
C LEU A 190 -18.20 13.31 -4.01
N PHE A 191 -18.82 12.25 -3.49
CA PHE A 191 -19.62 12.31 -2.27
C PHE A 191 -19.65 10.97 -1.53
N GLN A 192 -19.93 11.01 -0.23
CA GLN A 192 -20.13 9.82 0.60
C GLN A 192 -21.60 9.37 0.55
N LYS A 193 -21.86 8.07 0.41
CA LYS A 193 -23.22 7.51 0.41
C LYS A 193 -23.69 6.98 1.77
N SER A 194 -25.00 6.98 2.01
CA SER A 194 -25.63 6.62 3.30
C SER A 194 -26.43 5.31 3.32
N ASN A 195 -26.82 4.78 2.17
CA ASN A 195 -27.64 3.56 2.07
C ASN A 195 -26.78 2.29 1.96
N ASN A 196 -27.38 1.13 2.16
CA ASN A 196 -26.69 -0.18 2.10
C ASN A 196 -26.45 -0.66 0.66
N ALA A 197 -25.59 -1.66 0.49
CA ALA A 197 -25.23 -2.23 -0.81
C ALA A 197 -26.42 -2.84 -1.58
N ASN A 198 -27.44 -3.33 -0.86
CA ASN A 198 -28.65 -3.91 -1.41
C ASN A 198 -29.73 -2.88 -1.78
N SER A 199 -29.41 -1.59 -1.79
CA SER A 199 -30.32 -0.54 -2.23
C SER A 199 -30.18 -0.32 -3.74
N SER A 200 -31.30 -0.21 -4.44
CA SER A 200 -31.38 0.16 -5.86
C SER A 200 -31.23 1.67 -6.09
N SER A 201 -30.47 2.34 -5.23
CA SER A 201 -30.09 3.74 -5.39
C SER A 201 -28.75 4.03 -4.73
N ILE A 202 -28.20 5.22 -4.96
CA ILE A 202 -27.04 5.76 -4.24
C ILE A 202 -27.48 7.09 -3.64
N THR A 203 -27.67 7.11 -2.32
CA THR A 203 -28.14 8.30 -1.60
C THR A 203 -26.97 8.99 -0.92
N MET A 204 -26.78 10.28 -1.19
CA MET A 204 -25.80 11.12 -0.50
C MET A 204 -26.05 11.10 1.02
N ALA A 205 -24.99 10.93 1.80
CA ALA A 205 -25.06 11.06 3.25
C ALA A 205 -25.20 12.52 3.67
N GLY A 206 -25.72 12.77 4.89
CA GLY A 206 -25.68 14.10 5.47
C GLY A 206 -24.28 14.49 5.97
N GLY A 207 -24.18 15.66 6.59
CA GLY A 207 -22.92 16.15 7.17
C GLY A 207 -22.53 15.55 8.53
N ASN A 208 -23.34 14.67 9.10
CA ASN A 208 -23.17 14.10 10.45
C ASN A 208 -22.44 12.74 10.48
N VAL A 209 -21.90 12.29 9.35
CA VAL A 209 -21.00 11.14 9.26
C VAL A 209 -19.58 11.62 8.94
N ASN A 210 -18.56 10.77 9.08
CA ASN A 210 -17.17 11.13 8.84
C ASN A 210 -16.67 10.49 7.52
N PRO A 211 -16.17 11.27 6.53
CA PRO A 211 -16.13 12.73 6.51
C PRO A 211 -17.51 13.39 6.35
N GLY A 212 -18.50 12.69 5.79
CA GLY A 212 -19.81 13.26 5.47
C GLY A 212 -19.74 14.20 4.29
N ASN A 213 -20.88 14.84 3.97
CA ASN A 213 -20.97 15.74 2.85
C ASN A 213 -21.28 17.19 3.27
N ASN A 214 -20.72 18.14 2.54
CA ASN A 214 -20.97 19.56 2.61
C ASN A 214 -22.20 19.91 1.76
N GLY A 215 -23.37 19.62 2.31
CA GLY A 215 -24.67 19.76 1.65
C GLY A 215 -25.35 18.40 1.47
N ASN A 216 -26.62 18.44 1.10
CA ASN A 216 -27.50 17.27 1.12
C ASN A 216 -28.19 17.00 -0.22
N ASN A 217 -27.80 17.69 -1.30
CA ASN A 217 -28.38 17.56 -2.64
C ASN A 217 -27.25 17.59 -3.69
N PHE A 218 -27.55 16.99 -4.85
CA PHE A 218 -26.69 17.08 -6.03
C PHE A 218 -26.85 18.43 -6.72
N ASN A 219 -25.72 18.96 -7.19
CA ASN A 219 -25.66 20.14 -8.06
C ASN A 219 -25.84 19.75 -9.54
N LEU A 220 -25.58 18.48 -9.88
CA LEU A 220 -25.72 17.94 -11.23
C LEU A 220 -27.01 17.16 -11.41
N THR A 221 -27.41 17.03 -12.69
CA THR A 221 -28.55 16.23 -13.15
C THR A 221 -28.03 14.91 -13.69
N TYR A 222 -28.50 13.79 -13.14
CA TYR A 222 -28.04 12.46 -13.54
C TYR A 222 -29.07 11.76 -14.41
N GLU A 223 -28.61 11.33 -15.59
CA GLU A 223 -29.36 10.62 -16.62
C GLU A 223 -28.86 9.16 -16.77
N PRO A 224 -29.52 8.29 -17.55
CA PRO A 224 -29.07 6.91 -17.75
C PRO A 224 -27.65 6.74 -18.29
N GLN A 225 -27.09 7.77 -18.92
CA GLN A 225 -25.70 7.78 -19.42
C GLN A 225 -24.67 8.11 -18.33
N THR A 226 -25.11 8.51 -17.14
CA THR A 226 -24.25 8.79 -15.97
C THR A 226 -23.34 7.61 -15.69
N ARG A 227 -22.05 7.90 -15.49
CA ARG A 227 -21.09 6.88 -15.05
C ARG A 227 -20.80 7.08 -13.57
N VAL A 228 -20.89 5.98 -12.83
CA VAL A 228 -20.73 5.97 -11.38
C VAL A 228 -19.53 5.09 -11.02
N TYR A 229 -18.69 5.58 -10.12
CA TYR A 229 -17.47 4.92 -9.68
C TYR A 229 -17.42 4.90 -8.16
N GLU A 230 -17.01 3.77 -7.57
CA GLU A 230 -16.55 3.74 -6.19
C GLU A 230 -15.13 4.30 -6.13
N PHE A 231 -14.92 5.33 -5.31
CA PHE A 231 -13.61 5.93 -5.08
C PHE A 231 -13.02 5.36 -3.78
N THR A 232 -11.73 5.01 -3.84
CA THR A 232 -10.97 4.62 -2.65
C THR A 232 -9.62 5.34 -2.61
N SER A 233 -9.22 5.76 -1.41
CA SER A 233 -7.88 6.23 -1.12
C SER A 233 -7.26 5.28 -0.10
N THR A 234 -6.19 4.58 -0.47
CA THR A 234 -5.60 3.46 0.31
C THR A 234 -4.13 3.74 0.60
N ALA A 235 -3.75 3.68 1.88
CA ALA A 235 -2.37 3.72 2.34
C ALA A 235 -1.77 2.31 2.42
N TYR A 236 -0.52 2.17 1.98
CA TYR A 236 0.38 1.05 2.23
C TYR A 236 1.57 1.52 3.05
N TYR A 237 1.89 0.79 4.11
CA TYR A 237 2.98 1.12 5.02
C TYR A 237 3.42 -0.11 5.80
N ILE A 238 4.62 -0.06 6.38
CA ILE A 238 5.06 -1.08 7.34
C ILE A 238 4.69 -0.64 8.75
N GLY A 239 4.01 -1.51 9.49
CA GLY A 239 3.54 -1.28 10.84
C GLY A 239 3.93 -2.42 11.77
N GLN A 240 3.62 -2.28 13.06
CA GLN A 240 3.74 -3.37 14.02
C GLN A 240 2.51 -4.28 13.95
N GLY A 241 2.73 -5.53 13.55
CA GLY A 241 1.73 -6.60 13.52
C GLY A 241 1.24 -6.99 14.91
N THR A 242 0.14 -7.73 14.95
CA THR A 242 -0.48 -8.22 16.20
C THR A 242 0.41 -9.16 17.01
N ASN A 243 1.36 -9.81 16.35
CA ASN A 243 2.41 -10.65 16.93
C ASN A 243 3.64 -9.86 17.42
N GLY A 244 3.63 -8.52 17.30
CA GLY A 244 4.76 -7.67 17.64
C GLY A 244 5.88 -7.68 16.60
N GLU A 245 5.67 -8.26 15.43
CA GLU A 245 6.62 -8.31 14.31
C GLU A 245 6.26 -7.24 13.25
N PRO A 246 7.22 -6.77 12.43
CA PRO A 246 6.91 -5.83 11.37
C PRO A 246 6.09 -6.49 10.27
N ALA A 247 5.10 -5.79 9.73
CA ALA A 247 4.18 -6.31 8.74
C ALA A 247 3.78 -5.22 7.72
N LEU A 248 3.46 -5.63 6.49
CA LEU A 248 2.80 -4.78 5.53
C LEU A 248 1.34 -4.57 5.97
N PHE A 249 0.95 -3.31 6.09
CA PHE A 249 -0.42 -2.90 6.34
C PHE A 249 -1.04 -2.22 5.12
N ARG A 250 -2.35 -2.39 5.00
CA ARG A 250 -3.23 -1.63 4.13
C ARG A 250 -4.23 -0.86 4.99
N ARG A 251 -4.48 0.40 4.69
CA ARG A 251 -5.53 1.17 5.38
C ARG A 251 -6.28 2.07 4.41
N LEU A 252 -7.61 1.99 4.43
CA LEU A 252 -8.42 2.96 3.70
C LEU A 252 -8.45 4.29 4.46
N LEU A 253 -8.12 5.36 3.76
CA LEU A 253 -8.16 6.73 4.26
C LEU A 253 -9.44 7.46 3.85
N THR A 254 -10.12 7.00 2.80
CA THR A 254 -11.38 7.60 2.33
C THR A 254 -12.34 6.51 1.81
N PRO A 255 -13.43 6.20 2.55
CA PRO A 255 -13.64 6.59 3.95
C PRO A 255 -12.54 6.00 4.87
N LEU A 256 -12.32 6.63 6.03
CA LEU A 256 -11.33 6.13 6.99
C LEU A 256 -11.82 4.82 7.61
N GLU A 257 -11.03 3.75 7.45
CA GLU A 257 -11.28 2.45 8.07
C GLU A 257 -10.11 2.03 8.96
N ALA A 258 -10.30 0.97 9.75
CA ALA A 258 -9.25 0.38 10.56
C ALA A 258 -8.14 -0.20 9.66
N PRO A 259 -6.87 -0.15 10.10
CA PRO A 259 -5.78 -0.76 9.36
C PRO A 259 -5.92 -2.30 9.31
N GLN A 260 -5.49 -2.89 8.20
CA GLN A 260 -5.51 -4.33 7.95
C GLN A 260 -4.06 -4.83 7.82
N GLU A 261 -3.68 -5.79 8.65
CA GLU A 261 -2.40 -6.50 8.51
C GLU A 261 -2.49 -7.45 7.30
N MET A 262 -1.60 -7.27 6.33
CA MET A 262 -1.66 -7.98 5.05
C MET A 262 -0.64 -9.12 4.99
N VAL A 263 0.62 -8.82 5.33
CA VAL A 263 1.73 -9.76 5.25
C VAL A 263 2.66 -9.53 6.43
N SER A 264 2.83 -10.55 7.27
CA SER A 264 3.76 -10.49 8.40
C SER A 264 5.21 -10.72 7.97
N GLY A 265 6.16 -10.21 8.75
CA GLY A 265 7.59 -10.36 8.52
C GLY A 265 8.15 -9.48 7.40
N VAL A 266 7.49 -8.36 7.08
CA VAL A 266 7.98 -7.35 6.12
C VAL A 266 8.62 -6.23 6.93
N GLU A 267 9.94 -6.13 6.93
CA GLU A 267 10.69 -5.25 7.85
C GLU A 267 10.76 -3.79 7.41
N THR A 268 10.91 -3.57 6.11
CA THR A 268 10.98 -2.22 5.52
C THR A 268 10.49 -2.26 4.07
N LEU A 269 9.92 -1.14 3.64
CA LEU A 269 9.47 -0.83 2.30
C LEU A 269 10.21 0.42 1.83
N GLN A 270 10.81 0.36 0.65
CA GLN A 270 11.51 1.46 -0.02
C GLN A 270 10.88 1.70 -1.39
N ILE A 271 10.65 2.95 -1.80
CA ILE A 271 9.86 3.27 -3.01
C ILE A 271 10.50 4.40 -3.81
N LEU A 272 10.73 4.13 -5.10
CA LEU A 272 11.05 5.15 -6.10
C LEU A 272 9.90 5.31 -7.08
N TYR A 273 9.70 6.55 -7.52
CA TYR A 273 8.62 6.95 -8.43
C TYR A 273 9.21 7.28 -9.79
N GLY A 274 8.72 6.58 -10.81
CA GLY A 274 9.11 6.80 -12.21
C GLY A 274 8.40 8.03 -12.75
N VAL A 275 9.15 9.12 -12.97
CA VAL A 275 8.63 10.40 -13.46
C VAL A 275 8.82 10.53 -14.97
N ASP A 276 7.78 10.98 -15.67
CA ASP A 276 7.81 11.35 -17.08
C ASP A 276 7.95 12.87 -17.19
N THR A 277 9.19 13.31 -17.41
CA THR A 277 9.55 14.72 -17.59
C THR A 277 9.53 15.14 -19.05
N ALA A 278 9.65 14.18 -19.98
CA ALA A 278 9.65 14.40 -21.42
C ALA A 278 8.24 14.35 -22.05
N GLY A 279 7.22 13.91 -21.31
CA GLY A 279 5.83 13.79 -21.79
C GLY A 279 5.64 12.60 -22.75
N THR A 280 6.39 11.52 -22.53
CA THR A 280 6.43 10.32 -23.38
C THR A 280 5.56 9.18 -22.87
N ASN A 281 4.85 9.37 -21.76
CA ASN A 281 4.14 8.36 -20.99
C ASN A 281 5.05 7.21 -20.51
N ALA A 282 6.35 7.47 -20.38
CA ALA A 282 7.36 6.55 -19.88
C ALA A 282 8.23 7.23 -18.82
N ALA A 283 8.73 6.46 -17.86
CA ALA A 283 9.59 7.01 -16.82
C ALA A 283 10.98 7.36 -17.39
N ASP A 284 11.39 8.61 -17.24
CA ASP A 284 12.73 9.09 -17.56
C ASP A 284 13.71 8.83 -16.42
N ASP A 285 13.24 8.98 -15.18
CA ASP A 285 14.02 8.80 -13.96
C ASP A 285 13.17 8.22 -12.83
N TYR A 286 13.81 7.62 -11.83
CA TYR A 286 13.20 7.06 -10.63
C TYR A 286 13.70 7.79 -9.39
N LEU A 287 12.81 8.57 -8.77
CA LEU A 287 13.16 9.47 -7.67
C LEU A 287 12.43 9.09 -6.36
N PRO A 288 13.03 9.31 -5.18
CA PRO A 288 12.34 9.16 -3.89
C PRO A 288 11.24 10.22 -3.71
N ALA A 289 10.31 10.00 -2.78
CA ALA A 289 9.06 10.79 -2.68
C ALA A 289 9.27 12.29 -2.41
N ASP A 290 9.94 12.65 -1.33
CA ASP A 290 11.27 13.23 -1.48
C ASP A 290 11.47 14.38 -2.47
N GLN A 291 11.79 13.96 -3.69
CA GLN A 291 12.29 14.77 -4.80
C GLN A 291 11.22 14.95 -5.89
N ILE A 292 9.99 14.46 -5.67
CA ILE A 292 8.89 14.59 -6.62
C ILE A 292 8.23 15.96 -6.52
N ALA A 293 8.64 16.88 -7.39
CA ALA A 293 8.06 18.23 -7.44
C ALA A 293 6.61 18.26 -7.96
N ASN A 294 6.24 17.33 -8.86
CA ASN A 294 4.90 17.25 -9.43
C ASN A 294 4.44 15.79 -9.53
N TRP A 295 3.57 15.36 -8.61
CA TRP A 295 3.03 14.00 -8.58
C TRP A 295 2.21 13.62 -9.82
N ASN A 296 1.78 14.59 -10.64
CA ASN A 296 1.06 14.29 -11.89
C ASN A 296 1.95 13.70 -12.98
N THR A 297 3.28 13.84 -12.89
CA THR A 297 4.23 13.27 -13.86
C THR A 297 4.60 11.82 -13.53
N VAL A 298 4.14 11.27 -12.41
CA VAL A 298 4.46 9.89 -12.03
C VAL A 298 3.68 8.90 -12.89
N VAL A 299 4.39 8.06 -13.63
CA VAL A 299 3.81 7.05 -14.55
C VAL A 299 4.07 5.61 -14.08
N SER A 300 5.00 5.40 -13.14
CA SER A 300 5.25 4.08 -12.56
C SER A 300 5.77 4.16 -11.13
N VAL A 301 5.64 3.06 -10.39
CA VAL A 301 6.18 2.90 -9.04
C VAL A 301 7.11 1.70 -9.02
N ARG A 302 8.33 1.90 -8.52
CA ARG A 302 9.29 0.84 -8.22
C ARG A 302 9.41 0.73 -6.70
N PHE A 303 9.11 -0.44 -6.16
CA PHE A 303 9.20 -0.68 -4.73
C PHE A 303 10.15 -1.84 -4.44
N SER A 304 10.83 -1.78 -3.30
CA SER A 304 11.64 -2.84 -2.73
C SER A 304 11.12 -3.17 -1.34
N VAL A 305 11.00 -4.46 -1.03
CA VAL A 305 10.66 -4.93 0.31
C VAL A 305 11.70 -5.90 0.82
N MET A 306 12.00 -5.78 2.12
CA MET A 306 12.79 -6.76 2.85
C MET A 306 11.85 -7.63 3.68
N THR A 307 11.84 -8.93 3.40
CA THR A 307 11.10 -9.92 4.21
C THR A 307 12.05 -10.80 5.00
N ARG A 308 11.58 -11.34 6.13
CA ARG A 308 12.36 -12.20 7.01
C ARG A 308 11.70 -13.54 7.30
N SER A 309 12.50 -14.53 7.68
CA SER A 309 11.99 -15.78 8.27
C SER A 309 11.29 -15.50 9.60
N GLN A 310 10.22 -16.22 9.92
CA GLN A 310 9.52 -16.04 11.21
C GLN A 310 10.47 -16.32 12.40
N ASP A 311 11.21 -17.42 12.30
CA ASP A 311 12.17 -17.85 13.31
C ASP A 311 13.60 -17.41 12.98
N GLU A 312 14.43 -17.38 14.02
CA GLU A 312 15.88 -17.44 13.90
C GLU A 312 16.33 -18.82 13.43
N VAL A 313 16.93 -18.86 12.24
CA VAL A 313 17.34 -20.09 11.55
C VAL A 313 18.81 -20.10 11.14
N LEU A 314 19.50 -18.95 11.22
CA LEU A 314 20.94 -18.86 10.98
C LEU A 314 21.73 -19.24 12.24
N ASP A 315 22.96 -19.69 12.06
CA ASP A 315 23.87 -19.96 13.18
C ASP A 315 24.39 -18.69 13.83
N GLU A 316 24.76 -17.72 12.98
CA GLU A 316 25.34 -16.44 13.37
C GLU A 316 24.40 -15.27 13.07
N PRO A 317 24.50 -14.15 13.82
CA PRO A 317 23.77 -12.92 13.53
C PRO A 317 23.90 -12.49 12.07
N ASN A 318 22.78 -12.08 11.47
CA ASN A 318 22.76 -11.64 10.10
C ASN A 318 23.29 -10.21 9.95
N ASN A 319 24.60 -10.08 9.73
CA ASN A 319 25.28 -8.79 9.54
C ASN A 319 25.41 -8.40 8.06
N ARG A 320 24.56 -8.95 7.18
CA ARG A 320 24.59 -8.62 5.75
C ARG A 320 24.02 -7.24 5.51
N ASN A 321 24.58 -6.58 4.51
CA ASN A 321 24.03 -5.36 3.93
C ASN A 321 23.20 -5.73 2.69
N PHE A 322 22.07 -5.05 2.51
CA PHE A 322 21.13 -5.31 1.43
C PHE A 322 20.85 -4.03 0.66
N ASP A 323 21.00 -4.08 -0.65
CA ASP A 323 20.62 -2.97 -1.54
C ASP A 323 19.10 -2.94 -1.72
N MET A 324 18.48 -1.83 -1.34
CA MET A 324 17.06 -1.54 -1.50
C MET A 324 16.89 -0.26 -2.32
N LEU A 325 16.94 -0.41 -3.65
CA LEU A 325 16.79 0.70 -4.61
C LEU A 325 17.88 1.78 -4.48
N GLY A 326 19.12 1.38 -4.16
CA GLY A 326 20.26 2.27 -3.97
C GLY A 326 20.51 2.63 -2.51
N SER A 327 19.58 2.33 -1.60
CA SER A 327 19.76 2.45 -0.16
C SER A 327 20.42 1.18 0.40
N GLN A 328 21.43 1.33 1.25
CA GLN A 328 22.14 0.21 1.86
C GLN A 328 21.58 -0.10 3.25
N VAL A 329 20.83 -1.20 3.37
CA VAL A 329 20.12 -1.58 4.60
C VAL A 329 20.82 -2.72 5.32
N ALA A 330 21.17 -2.50 6.58
CA ALA A 330 21.76 -3.51 7.47
C ALA A 330 21.06 -3.55 8.83
N GLN A 331 21.19 -4.66 9.54
CA GLN A 331 20.76 -4.75 10.94
C GLN A 331 21.77 -4.05 11.86
N ALA A 332 21.30 -3.53 12.99
CA ALA A 332 22.18 -3.03 14.04
C ALA A 332 23.12 -4.14 14.56
N ASN A 333 24.25 -3.75 15.16
CA ASN A 333 25.19 -4.68 15.79
C ASN A 333 24.46 -5.58 16.81
N ASN A 334 24.75 -6.90 16.78
CA ASN A 334 23.99 -7.95 17.46
C ASN A 334 22.56 -8.14 16.92
N GLY A 335 22.40 -8.05 15.60
CA GLY A 335 21.15 -8.36 14.92
C GLY A 335 20.67 -9.80 15.15
N ASP A 336 19.45 -10.10 14.71
CA ASP A 336 18.89 -11.43 14.86
C ASP A 336 19.51 -12.45 13.86
N ARG A 337 19.15 -13.71 14.05
CA ARG A 337 19.57 -14.83 13.19
C ARG A 337 18.51 -15.19 12.15
N ARG A 338 17.75 -14.21 11.67
CA ARG A 338 16.73 -14.43 10.63
C ARG A 338 17.33 -14.34 9.24
N VAL A 339 16.88 -15.23 8.37
CA VAL A 339 17.15 -15.12 6.93
C VAL A 339 16.31 -13.98 6.38
N ARG A 340 16.90 -13.18 5.49
CA ARG A 340 16.24 -12.05 4.83
C ARG A 340 16.30 -12.19 3.33
N LEU A 341 15.24 -11.76 2.68
CA LEU A 341 15.14 -11.65 1.23
C LEU A 341 14.73 -10.24 0.86
N VAL A 342 15.40 -9.68 -0.14
CA VAL A 342 14.97 -8.44 -0.78
C VAL A 342 14.33 -8.76 -2.10
N SER A 343 13.22 -8.09 -2.39
CA SER A 343 12.52 -8.19 -3.65
C SER A 343 12.18 -6.84 -4.20
N VAL A 344 12.33 -6.68 -5.51
CA VAL A 344 12.06 -5.45 -6.23
C VAL A 344 10.93 -5.69 -7.23
N GLY A 345 9.90 -4.84 -7.19
CA GLY A 345 8.81 -4.81 -8.15
C GLY A 345 8.72 -3.45 -8.84
N THR A 346 8.36 -3.42 -10.12
CA THR A 346 8.01 -2.19 -10.83
C THR A 346 6.63 -2.35 -11.44
N THR A 347 5.72 -1.40 -11.15
CA THR A 347 4.36 -1.38 -11.68
C THR A 347 4.11 -0.05 -12.37
N ALA A 348 3.72 -0.11 -13.65
CA ALA A 348 3.27 1.06 -14.37
C ALA A 348 1.80 1.39 -14.03
N ILE A 349 1.49 2.67 -13.96
CA ILE A 349 0.18 3.22 -13.59
C ILE A 349 -0.66 3.30 -14.85
N ARG A 350 -1.74 2.50 -14.95
CA ARG A 350 -2.53 2.43 -16.20
C ARG A 350 -3.20 3.75 -16.56
N GLY A 351 -3.63 4.55 -15.58
CA GLY A 351 -4.25 5.85 -15.82
C GLY A 351 -3.29 6.94 -16.33
N ARG A 352 -2.03 6.60 -16.62
CA ARG A 352 -0.94 7.51 -16.99
C ARG A 352 -0.10 7.03 -18.19
N MET A 353 -0.47 5.91 -18.81
CA MET A 353 0.15 5.38 -20.03
C MET A 353 -0.72 5.69 -21.25
#